data_AF-A0A8E2EDI6-F1
#
_entry.id   AF-A0A8E2EDI6-F1
#
_cell.length_a   1.000
_cell.length_b   1.000
_cell.length_c   1.000
_cell.angle_alpha   90.00
_cell.angle_beta   90.00
_cell.angle_gamma   90.00
#
_symmetry.space_group_name_H-M   'P 1'
#
loop_
_entity.id
_entity.type
_entity.pdbx_description
1 polymer ?
#
loop_
_entity_poly.entity_id
_entity_poly.type
_entity_poly.pdbx_seq_one_letter_code
_entity_poly.pdbx_strand_id
1 'polypeptide(L)'
;MTTLLRRNLTCFYCGGRSPCPTLEKLHHFKCPKCEAVNYLDENGEITDPPALETPTSPHQYAHLVPRATSPELGAQDGELFCQNCQKNQFLLTQALAEYLPPQNDPKYAEYEAASEQYRRSLEDRYPQVCINCAPRVQNRLRAAGYAAKTDHLRRMMEKTRHGPVYPAGSSWGWRNLIVFLGGGTYLWSILLGLLWHIFGALMRQEDGTSAVGVLGFRVCLEQAAKEHSVEPKCFVFVIPMAQYALVLGVLSFWWNYKLQDKVRGSGGRMVGLWSYLRLQILVLAVRAASLWYLQNVLPIKNALEIFRAAHSFMIVFILLVDTPSPLLIGKLH
;
A
#
# COMPACT_ATOMS: atom_id res chain seq x y z
N MET A 1 41.28 11.72 -11.45
CA MET A 1 40.46 11.40 -10.28
C MET A 1 39.24 10.62 -10.76
N THR A 2 39.33 9.29 -10.69
CA THR A 2 38.33 8.36 -11.20
C THR A 2 37.19 8.24 -10.19
N THR A 3 36.02 8.74 -10.59
CA THR A 3 34.74 8.58 -9.91
C THR A 3 34.32 7.11 -9.94
N LEU A 4 34.56 6.38 -8.85
CA LEU A 4 34.13 4.98 -8.75
C LEU A 4 32.60 4.90 -8.60
N LEU A 5 32.03 4.06 -9.45
CA LEU A 5 30.62 3.91 -9.74
C LEU A 5 29.77 3.52 -8.51
N ARG A 6 28.58 4.12 -8.50
CA ARG A 6 27.34 3.75 -7.79
C ARG A 6 27.12 2.23 -7.71
N ARG A 7 27.54 1.58 -6.61
CA ARG A 7 27.20 0.18 -6.31
C ARG A 7 25.82 0.11 -5.64
N ASN A 8 24.89 -0.56 -6.29
CA ASN A 8 23.63 -0.99 -5.67
C ASN A 8 23.95 -2.13 -4.70
N LEU A 9 23.96 -1.86 -3.39
CA LEU A 9 24.17 -2.88 -2.37
C LEU A 9 22.93 -3.79 -2.28
N THR A 10 23.16 -5.09 -2.12
CA THR A 10 22.09 -6.08 -1.97
C THR A 10 21.96 -6.40 -0.49
N CYS A 11 20.74 -6.43 0.04
CA CYS A 11 20.54 -6.86 1.42
C CYS A 11 20.68 -8.38 1.56
N PHE A 12 21.48 -8.84 2.51
CA PHE A 12 21.66 -10.26 2.84
C PHE A 12 20.35 -10.95 3.23
N TYR A 13 19.54 -10.28 4.06
CA TYR A 13 18.33 -10.86 4.64
C TYR A 13 17.16 -11.00 3.65
N CYS A 14 17.00 -10.08 2.71
CA CYS A 14 15.84 -10.08 1.79
C CYS A 14 16.22 -10.17 0.31
N GLY A 15 17.50 -10.23 -0.03
CA GLY A 15 18.00 -10.19 -1.41
C GLY A 15 17.68 -8.90 -2.16
N GLY A 16 17.09 -7.91 -1.50
CA GLY A 16 16.61 -6.69 -2.11
C GLY A 16 17.74 -5.68 -2.33
N ARG A 17 17.87 -5.16 -3.56
CA ARG A 17 18.75 -4.03 -3.85
C ARG A 17 18.31 -2.77 -3.08
N SER A 18 19.25 -2.13 -2.41
CA SER A 18 19.07 -0.86 -1.69
C SER A 18 19.89 0.26 -2.35
N PRO A 19 19.29 1.43 -2.63
CA PRO A 19 20.04 2.60 -3.08
C PRO A 19 20.86 3.15 -1.91
N CYS A 20 22.19 3.22 -2.09
CA CYS A 20 23.09 3.78 -1.09
C CYS A 20 23.21 5.31 -1.26
N PRO A 21 23.05 6.13 -0.20
CA PRO A 21 23.53 7.51 -0.22
C PRO A 21 25.07 7.54 -0.21
N THR A 22 25.63 8.60 -0.79
CA THR A 22 27.04 8.76 -1.21
C THR A 22 28.09 8.21 -0.24
N LEU A 23 29.07 7.53 -0.83
CA LEU A 23 30.10 6.72 -0.18
C LEU A 23 31.12 7.58 0.57
N GLU A 24 30.93 7.74 1.88
CA GLU A 24 32.06 8.00 2.78
C GLU A 24 31.86 7.19 4.06
N LYS A 25 32.51 6.02 4.11
CA LYS A 25 32.71 5.16 5.30
C LYS A 25 31.45 4.68 6.03
N LEU A 26 30.52 4.04 5.32
CA LEU A 26 29.44 3.30 5.96
C LEU A 26 29.87 1.84 6.19
N HIS A 27 30.23 1.50 7.43
CA HIS A 27 30.47 0.11 7.88
C HIS A 27 29.17 -0.70 8.04
N HIS A 28 28.02 -0.05 7.86
CA HIS A 28 26.72 -0.71 7.89
C HIS A 28 25.68 0.10 7.11
N PHE A 29 24.66 -0.57 6.56
CA PHE A 29 23.50 0.08 5.97
C PHE A 29 22.20 -0.62 6.37
N LYS A 30 21.14 0.17 6.59
CA LYS A 30 19.79 -0.34 6.87
C LYS A 30 19.03 -0.52 5.56
N CYS A 31 18.53 -1.72 5.30
CA CYS A 31 17.73 -1.99 4.10
C CYS A 31 16.36 -1.29 4.20
N PRO A 32 15.92 -0.51 3.20
CA PRO A 32 14.62 0.14 3.23
C PRO A 32 13.44 -0.82 2.98
N LYS A 33 13.70 -2.06 2.56
CA LYS A 33 12.66 -3.06 2.25
C LYS A 33 12.31 -3.93 3.44
N CYS A 34 13.31 -4.55 4.06
CA CYS A 34 13.13 -5.45 5.20
C CYS A 34 13.62 -4.87 6.53
N GLU A 35 14.18 -3.65 6.50
CA GLU A 35 14.69 -2.95 7.68
C GLU A 35 15.85 -3.64 8.42
N ALA A 36 16.40 -4.71 7.87
CA ALA A 36 17.59 -5.35 8.41
C ALA A 36 18.83 -4.48 8.21
N VAL A 37 19.70 -4.45 9.23
CA VAL A 37 21.02 -3.80 9.18
C VAL A 37 22.02 -4.81 8.63
N ASN A 38 22.73 -4.43 7.58
CA ASN A 38 23.78 -5.22 6.95
C ASN A 38 25.10 -4.53 7.29
N TYR A 39 26.10 -5.28 7.73
CA TYR A 39 27.43 -4.76 8.04
C TYR A 39 28.33 -4.97 6.82
N LEU A 40 29.26 -4.06 6.58
CA LEU A 40 30.16 -4.07 5.44
C LEU A 40 31.62 -4.14 5.92
N ASP A 41 32.44 -4.95 5.26
CA ASP A 41 33.89 -4.99 5.48
C ASP A 41 34.61 -3.82 4.79
N GLU A 42 35.93 -3.77 4.92
CA GLU A 42 36.78 -2.74 4.30
C GLU A 42 36.71 -2.75 2.76
N ASN A 43 36.30 -3.87 2.15
CA ASN A 43 36.13 -4.06 0.72
C ASN A 43 34.71 -3.68 0.23
N GLY A 44 33.79 -3.39 1.16
CA GLY A 44 32.39 -3.10 0.88
C GLY A 44 31.52 -4.32 0.60
N GLU A 45 31.97 -5.51 1.02
CA GLU A 45 31.20 -6.76 1.00
C GLU A 45 30.47 -6.98 2.33
N ILE A 46 29.38 -7.76 2.32
CA ILE A 46 28.57 -7.97 3.52
C ILE A 46 29.33 -8.88 4.49
N THR A 47 29.50 -8.41 5.72
CA THR A 47 30.14 -9.15 6.81
C THR A 47 29.16 -9.35 7.98
N ASP A 48 29.54 -10.23 8.89
CA ASP A 48 28.80 -10.46 10.12
C ASP A 48 28.83 -9.23 11.03
N PRO A 49 27.80 -9.01 11.86
CA PRO A 49 27.81 -7.93 12.84
C PRO A 49 29.06 -8.03 13.73
N PRO A 50 29.84 -6.95 13.89
CA PRO A 50 31.05 -6.99 14.70
C PRO A 50 30.70 -7.34 16.15
N ALA A 51 31.49 -8.22 16.75
CA ALA A 51 31.36 -8.61 18.14
C ALA A 51 31.74 -7.41 19.04
N LEU A 52 30.73 -6.63 19.43
CA LEU A 52 30.73 -5.64 20.52
C LEU A 52 31.88 -4.62 20.49
N GLU A 53 31.71 -3.53 19.74
CA GLU A 53 32.26 -2.26 20.18
C GLU A 53 31.32 -1.66 21.23
N THR A 54 31.75 -1.74 22.49
CA THR A 54 31.16 -0.99 23.59
C THR A 54 31.47 0.49 23.33
N PRO A 55 30.49 1.38 23.12
CA PRO A 55 30.80 2.79 22.90
C PRO A 55 31.30 3.39 24.21
N THR A 56 32.60 3.68 24.26
CA THR A 56 33.21 4.47 25.33
C THR A 56 32.80 5.93 25.16
N SER A 57 31.62 6.32 25.64
CA SER A 57 31.35 7.72 26.03
C SER A 57 30.19 7.79 27.04
N PRO A 58 30.34 8.55 28.14
CA PRO A 58 29.36 8.59 29.21
C PRO A 58 28.34 9.70 28.96
N HIS A 59 27.28 9.40 28.21
CA HIS A 59 26.06 10.22 28.25
C HIS A 59 24.99 9.48 29.04
N GLN A 60 25.02 9.74 30.33
CA GLN A 60 24.10 9.21 31.32
C GLN A 60 22.77 9.96 31.24
N TYR A 61 21.80 9.39 30.53
CA TYR A 61 20.38 9.73 30.66
C TYR A 61 19.65 8.46 31.12
N ALA A 62 19.57 8.32 32.45
CA ALA A 62 19.01 7.13 33.09
C ALA A 62 17.48 7.10 32.97
N HIS A 63 16.98 6.07 32.30
CA HIS A 63 16.18 5.06 32.98
C HIS A 63 16.53 3.72 32.34
N LEU A 64 17.21 2.84 33.09
CA LEU A 64 17.42 1.46 32.67
C LEU A 64 16.05 0.78 32.60
N VAL A 65 15.47 0.73 31.41
CA VAL A 65 14.57 -0.37 31.08
C VAL A 65 15.46 -1.61 31.08
N PRO A 66 15.17 -2.65 31.89
CA PRO A 66 15.88 -3.91 31.76
C PRO A 66 15.80 -4.33 30.31
N ARG A 67 16.96 -4.38 29.64
CA ARG A 67 17.04 -4.94 28.29
C ARG A 67 16.40 -6.31 28.40
N ALA A 68 15.32 -6.55 27.67
CA ALA A 68 14.81 -7.90 27.52
C ALA A 68 16.01 -8.71 27.04
N THR A 69 16.48 -9.62 27.89
CA THR A 69 17.47 -10.62 27.54
C THR A 69 16.85 -11.38 26.38
N SER A 70 17.24 -11.02 25.15
CA SER A 70 17.10 -11.95 24.05
C SER A 70 17.77 -13.23 24.54
N PRO A 71 17.08 -14.38 24.53
CA PRO A 71 17.70 -15.60 24.99
C PRO A 71 18.95 -15.81 24.13
N GLU A 72 20.12 -15.90 24.76
CA GLU A 72 21.39 -16.20 24.10
C GLU A 72 21.16 -17.30 23.07
N LEU A 73 21.28 -16.95 21.79
CA LEU A 73 21.00 -17.86 20.69
C LEU A 73 22.19 -18.77 20.36
N GLY A 74 23.30 -18.67 21.10
CA GLY A 74 24.56 -19.35 20.75
C GLY A 74 25.00 -20.50 21.67
N ALA A 75 24.42 -20.66 22.86
CA ALA A 75 25.03 -21.53 23.89
C ALA A 75 24.42 -22.93 24.04
N GLN A 76 23.34 -23.29 23.34
CA GLN A 76 22.58 -24.53 23.63
C GLN A 76 22.25 -25.45 22.45
N ASP A 77 22.85 -25.27 21.27
CA ASP A 77 22.64 -26.22 20.17
C ASP A 77 23.21 -27.62 20.48
N GLY A 78 24.28 -27.67 21.30
CA GLY A 78 24.81 -28.92 21.86
C GLY A 78 23.85 -29.62 22.83
N GLU A 79 22.85 -28.92 23.35
CA GLU A 79 21.84 -29.51 24.24
C GLU A 79 20.58 -29.95 23.48
N LEU A 80 20.11 -29.25 22.46
CA LEU A 80 18.80 -29.52 21.82
C LEU A 80 18.70 -30.89 21.13
N PHE A 81 19.77 -31.31 20.47
CA PHE A 81 19.87 -32.58 19.76
C PHE A 81 20.91 -33.48 20.43
N CYS A 82 20.62 -34.78 20.57
CA CYS A 82 21.64 -35.73 21.03
C CYS A 82 22.73 -35.91 19.96
N GLN A 83 23.91 -36.41 20.36
CA GLN A 83 25.03 -36.62 19.43
C GLN A 83 24.66 -37.48 18.22
N ASN A 84 23.77 -38.47 18.39
CA ASN A 84 23.31 -39.29 17.27
C ASN A 84 22.45 -38.49 16.27
N CYS A 85 21.56 -37.62 16.75
CA CYS A 85 20.78 -36.74 15.86
C CYS A 85 21.68 -35.74 15.13
N GLN A 86 22.68 -35.16 15.83
CA GLN A 86 23.66 -34.27 15.20
C GLN A 86 24.45 -35.00 14.10
N LYS A 87 24.89 -36.23 14.38
CA LYS A 87 25.56 -37.09 13.39
C LYS A 87 24.66 -37.41 12.20
N ASN A 88 23.39 -37.75 12.43
CA ASN A 88 22.43 -38.01 11.35
C ASN A 88 22.18 -36.77 10.48
N GLN A 89 22.08 -35.58 11.09
CA GLN A 89 21.95 -34.30 10.38
C GLN A 89 23.18 -34.02 9.51
N PHE A 90 24.38 -34.28 10.03
CA PHE A 90 25.62 -34.16 9.28
C PHE A 90 25.64 -35.13 8.08
N LEU A 91 25.35 -36.42 8.30
CA LEU A 91 25.32 -37.44 7.24
C LEU A 91 24.30 -37.12 6.14
N LEU A 92 23.11 -36.66 6.53
CA LEU A 92 22.08 -36.23 5.57
C LEU A 92 22.59 -35.06 4.72
N THR A 93 23.17 -34.05 5.36
CA THR A 93 23.66 -32.84 4.68
C THR A 93 24.78 -33.17 3.71
N GLN A 94 25.75 -33.98 4.15
CA GLN A 94 26.85 -34.41 3.29
C GLN A 94 26.36 -35.24 2.10
N ALA A 95 25.49 -36.23 2.34
CA ALA A 95 24.98 -37.10 1.29
C ALA A 95 24.11 -36.34 0.26
N LEU A 96 23.42 -35.28 0.67
CA LEU A 96 22.68 -34.40 -0.25
C LEU A 96 23.60 -33.49 -1.05
N ALA A 97 24.67 -32.97 -0.44
CA ALA A 97 25.64 -32.11 -1.11
C ALA A 97 26.41 -32.84 -2.22
N GLU A 98 26.69 -34.13 -2.02
CA GLU A 98 27.42 -34.98 -2.97
C GLU A 98 26.52 -35.67 -4.01
N TYR A 99 25.19 -35.53 -3.91
CA TYR A 99 24.24 -36.30 -4.72
C TYR A 99 24.19 -35.87 -6.20
N LEU A 100 24.24 -34.57 -6.47
CA LEU A 100 24.11 -34.05 -7.84
C LEU A 100 25.47 -34.09 -8.55
N PRO A 101 25.57 -34.75 -9.72
CA PRO A 101 26.77 -34.70 -10.54
C PRO A 101 26.98 -33.30 -11.15
N PRO A 102 28.12 -33.03 -11.81
CA PRO A 102 28.31 -31.79 -12.55
C PRO A 102 27.25 -31.61 -13.64
N GLN A 103 26.85 -30.37 -13.94
CA GLN A 103 25.78 -30.06 -14.93
C GLN A 103 26.05 -30.57 -16.35
N ASN A 104 27.30 -30.82 -16.70
CA ASN A 104 27.69 -31.35 -18.01
C ASN A 104 27.55 -32.88 -18.10
N ASP A 105 27.21 -33.55 -17.00
CA ASP A 105 27.01 -34.99 -16.98
C ASP A 105 25.67 -35.35 -17.68
N PRO A 106 25.66 -36.29 -18.63
CA PRO A 106 24.44 -36.69 -19.35
C PRO A 106 23.34 -37.24 -18.43
N LYS A 107 23.68 -37.68 -17.21
CA LYS A 107 22.71 -38.16 -16.21
C LYS A 107 22.22 -37.08 -15.26
N TYR A 108 22.70 -35.84 -15.34
CA TYR A 108 22.34 -34.77 -14.40
C TYR A 108 20.82 -34.61 -14.22
N ALA A 109 20.06 -34.56 -15.33
CA ALA A 109 18.61 -34.40 -15.31
C ALA A 109 17.88 -35.57 -14.62
N GLU A 110 18.44 -36.78 -14.68
CA GLU A 110 17.89 -37.97 -14.01
C GLU A 110 18.06 -37.85 -12.49
N TYR A 111 19.26 -37.48 -12.03
CA TYR A 111 19.54 -37.26 -10.61
C TYR A 111 18.75 -36.08 -10.05
N GLU A 112 18.63 -34.98 -10.79
CA GLU A 112 17.83 -33.83 -10.38
C GLU A 112 16.36 -34.21 -10.18
N ALA A 113 15.77 -34.98 -11.10
CA ALA A 113 14.39 -35.46 -10.98
C ALA A 113 14.19 -36.43 -9.80
N ALA A 114 15.20 -37.22 -9.45
CA ALA A 114 15.15 -38.19 -8.36
C ALA A 114 15.56 -37.62 -6.98
N SER A 115 16.04 -36.37 -6.93
CA SER A 115 16.59 -35.73 -5.72
C SER A 115 15.66 -35.76 -4.50
N GLU A 116 14.36 -35.51 -4.70
CA GLU A 116 13.37 -35.54 -3.63
C GLU A 116 13.15 -36.95 -3.08
N GLN A 117 13.16 -37.98 -3.94
CA GLN A 117 13.03 -39.37 -3.51
C GLN A 117 14.29 -39.81 -2.75
N TYR A 118 15.47 -39.42 -3.24
CA TYR A 118 16.73 -39.68 -2.57
C TYR A 118 16.78 -39.02 -1.19
N ARG A 119 16.38 -37.75 -1.08
CA ARG A 119 16.27 -37.03 0.19
C ARG A 119 15.38 -37.77 1.19
N ARG A 120 14.16 -38.18 0.78
CA ARG A 120 13.25 -38.93 1.66
C ARG A 120 13.87 -40.25 2.13
N SER A 121 14.56 -40.97 1.24
CA SER A 121 15.23 -42.22 1.59
C SER A 121 16.35 -42.02 2.63
N LEU A 122 17.05 -40.88 2.57
CA LEU A 122 18.05 -40.50 3.57
C LEU A 122 17.40 -40.07 4.89
N GLU A 123 16.28 -39.34 4.86
CA GLU A 123 15.56 -38.93 6.07
C GLU A 123 14.96 -40.12 6.83
N ASP A 124 14.52 -41.17 6.12
CA ASP A 124 14.05 -42.43 6.71
C ASP A 124 15.18 -43.22 7.38
N ARG A 125 16.35 -43.30 6.73
CA ARG A 125 17.54 -44.00 7.24
C ARG A 125 18.25 -43.23 8.36
N TYR A 126 18.30 -41.91 8.25
CA TYR A 126 18.97 -40.99 9.16
C TYR A 126 17.96 -39.99 9.69
N PRO A 127 17.11 -40.39 10.66
CA PRO A 127 16.11 -39.49 11.22
C PRO A 127 16.79 -38.27 11.85
N GLN A 128 16.34 -37.09 11.43
CA GLN A 128 16.92 -35.80 11.81
C GLN A 128 16.70 -35.49 13.29
N VAL A 129 15.61 -36.00 13.87
CA VAL A 129 15.24 -35.83 15.27
C VAL A 129 14.68 -37.14 15.79
N CYS A 130 15.26 -37.69 16.86
CA CYS A 130 14.74 -38.88 17.51
C CYS A 130 13.54 -38.57 18.42
N ILE A 131 12.80 -39.60 18.83
CA ILE A 131 11.62 -39.46 19.70
C ILE A 131 11.93 -38.73 21.02
N ASN A 132 13.13 -38.89 21.54
CA ASN A 132 13.56 -38.25 22.79
C ASN A 132 13.93 -36.77 22.62
N CYS A 133 14.44 -36.38 21.45
CA CYS A 133 14.78 -34.98 21.13
C CYS A 133 13.56 -34.19 20.61
N ALA A 134 12.60 -34.86 19.98
CA ALA A 134 11.40 -34.25 19.42
C ALA A 134 10.67 -33.27 20.36
N PRO A 135 10.36 -33.62 21.63
CA PRO A 135 9.65 -32.70 22.52
C PRO A 135 10.45 -31.42 22.82
N ARG A 136 11.78 -31.54 22.97
CA ARG A 136 12.66 -30.40 23.27
C ARG A 136 12.75 -29.44 22.08
N VAL A 137 12.93 -29.98 20.88
CA VAL A 137 12.97 -29.23 19.63
C VAL A 137 11.64 -28.51 19.38
N GLN A 138 10.51 -29.21 19.56
CA GLN A 138 9.18 -28.60 19.40
C GLN A 138 8.91 -27.49 20.41
N ASN A 139 9.33 -27.66 21.67
CA ASN A 139 9.21 -26.62 22.70
C ASN A 139 10.05 -25.39 22.33
N ARG A 140 11.28 -25.58 21.85
CA ARG A 140 12.14 -24.48 21.40
C ARG A 140 11.56 -23.76 20.18
N LEU A 141 11.02 -24.50 19.22
CA LEU A 141 10.37 -23.94 18.03
C LEU A 141 9.13 -23.12 18.41
N ARG A 142 8.30 -23.61 19.35
CA ARG A 142 7.15 -22.87 19.88
C ARG A 142 7.59 -21.59 20.58
N ALA A 143 8.62 -21.64 21.43
CA ALA A 143 9.14 -20.48 22.14
C ALA A 143 9.69 -19.42 21.16
N ALA A 144 10.49 -19.83 20.17
CA ALA A 144 11.02 -18.94 19.14
C ALA A 144 9.91 -18.32 18.28
N GLY A 145 8.92 -19.13 17.89
CA GLY A 145 7.76 -18.66 17.14
C GLY A 145 6.90 -17.67 17.93
N TYR A 146 6.70 -17.90 19.22
CA TYR A 146 6.01 -16.95 20.11
C TYR A 146 6.79 -15.64 20.22
N ALA A 147 8.10 -15.70 20.50
CA ALA A 147 8.97 -14.53 20.60
C ALA A 147 8.98 -13.69 19.32
N ALA A 148 9.06 -14.33 18.15
CA ALA A 148 9.01 -13.65 16.86
C ALA A 148 7.66 -12.93 16.63
N LYS A 149 6.54 -13.59 16.97
CA LYS A 149 5.21 -12.98 16.87
C LYS A 149 5.06 -11.80 17.82
N THR A 150 5.49 -11.93 19.07
CA THR A 150 5.39 -10.86 20.06
C THR A 150 6.32 -9.70 19.74
N ASP A 151 7.52 -9.95 19.22
CA ASP A 151 8.44 -8.88 18.81
C ASP A 151 7.90 -8.14 17.57
N HIS A 152 7.35 -8.87 16.59
CA HIS A 152 6.67 -8.25 15.46
C HIS A 152 5.51 -7.35 15.90
N LEU A 153 4.64 -7.85 16.80
CA LEU A 153 3.55 -7.05 17.37
C LEU A 153 4.08 -5.84 18.14
N ARG A 154 5.12 -6.01 18.96
CA ARG A 154 5.75 -4.92 19.70
C ARG A 154 6.26 -3.83 18.76
N ARG A 155 6.97 -4.19 17.68
CA ARG A 155 7.44 -3.23 16.67
C ARG A 155 6.29 -2.51 15.98
N MET A 156 5.21 -3.21 15.68
CA MET A 156 4.00 -2.59 15.13
C MET A 156 3.35 -1.62 16.12
N MET A 157 3.30 -1.98 17.41
CA MET A 157 2.81 -1.12 18.47
C MET A 157 3.71 0.11 18.68
N GLU A 158 5.04 -0.05 18.68
CA GLU A 158 6.01 1.06 18.76
C GLU A 158 5.85 2.02 17.58
N LYS A 159 5.64 1.49 16.37
CA LYS A 159 5.33 2.28 15.16
C LYS A 159 4.05 3.09 15.30
N THR A 160 3.01 2.53 15.93
CA THR A 160 1.76 3.28 16.20
C THR A 160 1.89 4.26 17.36
N ARG A 161 2.67 3.92 18.40
CA ARG A 161 2.84 4.72 19.62
C ARG A 161 3.65 5.99 19.37
N HIS A 162 4.62 5.94 18.48
CA HIS A 162 5.40 7.12 18.09
C HIS A 162 4.72 7.97 17.01
N GLY A 163 3.53 7.58 16.53
CA GLY A 163 2.87 8.20 15.38
C GLY A 163 3.81 8.34 14.17
N PRO A 164 3.41 8.99 13.09
CA PRO A 164 4.39 9.62 12.23
C PRO A 164 5.08 10.68 13.11
N VAL A 165 6.36 10.51 13.39
CA VAL A 165 7.20 11.59 13.93
C VAL A 165 7.28 12.63 12.82
N TYR A 166 6.26 13.48 12.71
CA TYR A 166 6.37 14.73 12.01
C TYR A 166 7.41 15.52 12.81
N PRO A 167 8.56 15.90 12.22
CA PRO A 167 9.46 16.83 12.88
C PRO A 167 8.59 18.03 13.28
N ALA A 168 8.56 18.35 14.57
CA ALA A 168 7.91 19.55 15.05
C ALA A 168 8.57 20.74 14.33
N GLY A 169 7.93 21.25 13.28
CA GLY A 169 8.49 22.26 12.37
C GLY A 169 8.63 21.87 10.90
N SER A 170 8.28 20.64 10.47
CA SER A 170 8.18 20.34 9.03
C SER A 170 7.00 21.12 8.46
N SER A 171 7.30 22.25 7.82
CA SER A 171 6.38 23.00 6.99
C SER A 171 5.56 22.04 6.14
N TRP A 172 4.28 22.36 5.96
CA TRP A 172 3.38 21.62 5.10
C TRP A 172 4.00 21.60 3.69
N GLY A 173 4.74 20.54 3.37
CA GLY A 173 5.57 20.51 2.18
C GLY A 173 4.69 20.71 0.94
N TRP A 174 5.19 21.43 -0.07
CA TRP A 174 4.46 21.73 -1.30
C TRP A 174 3.81 20.49 -1.93
N ARG A 175 4.44 19.31 -1.80
CA ARG A 175 3.86 18.02 -2.24
C ARG A 175 2.57 17.66 -1.50
N ASN A 176 2.51 17.87 -0.19
CA ASN A 176 1.31 17.59 0.60
C ASN A 176 0.21 18.61 0.30
N LEU A 177 0.56 19.88 0.08
CA LEU A 177 -0.36 20.91 -0.40
C LEU A 177 -0.97 20.54 -1.77
N ILE A 178 -0.15 20.14 -2.74
CA ILE A 178 -0.62 19.75 -4.09
C ILE A 178 -1.58 18.56 -4.01
N VAL A 179 -1.25 17.53 -3.23
CA VAL A 179 -2.13 16.36 -3.09
C VAL A 179 -3.40 16.68 -2.30
N PHE A 180 -3.33 17.57 -1.32
CA PHE A 180 -4.51 18.05 -0.60
C PHE A 180 -5.43 18.85 -1.50
N LEU A 181 -4.89 19.82 -2.25
CA LEU A 181 -5.64 20.60 -3.23
C LEU A 181 -6.25 19.71 -4.31
N GLY A 182 -5.51 18.73 -4.83
CA GLY A 182 -6.03 17.75 -5.78
C GLY A 182 -7.21 16.94 -5.23
N GLY A 183 -7.21 16.61 -3.94
CA GLY A 183 -8.33 15.93 -3.30
C GLY A 183 -9.53 16.84 -3.10
N GLY A 184 -9.29 18.11 -2.74
CA GLY A 184 -10.32 19.13 -2.68
C GLY A 184 -10.98 19.39 -4.03
N THR A 185 -10.19 19.52 -5.10
CA THR A 185 -10.72 19.73 -6.46
C THR A 185 -11.51 18.52 -6.96
N TYR A 186 -11.06 17.30 -6.65
CA TYR A 186 -11.81 16.07 -6.93
C TYR A 186 -13.17 16.05 -6.21
N LEU A 187 -13.19 16.37 -4.92
CA LEU A 187 -14.44 16.42 -4.15
C LEU A 187 -15.40 17.50 -4.69
N TRP A 188 -14.89 18.69 -5.00
CA TRP A 188 -15.69 19.76 -5.60
C TRP A 188 -16.27 19.37 -6.96
N SER A 189 -15.51 18.63 -7.79
CA SER A 189 -16.03 18.07 -9.04
C SER A 189 -17.26 17.19 -8.78
N ILE A 190 -17.21 16.32 -7.77
CA ILE A 190 -18.33 15.43 -7.43
C ILE A 190 -19.53 16.25 -6.93
N LEU A 191 -19.31 17.16 -5.97
CA LEU A 191 -20.39 17.93 -5.35
C LEU A 191 -21.16 18.79 -6.37
N LEU A 192 -20.44 19.49 -7.26
CA LEU A 192 -21.08 20.31 -8.30
C LEU A 192 -21.82 19.45 -9.33
N GLY A 193 -21.27 18.28 -9.69
CA GLY A 193 -21.95 17.34 -10.58
C GLY A 193 -23.23 16.76 -9.96
N LEU A 194 -23.16 16.33 -8.70
CA LEU A 194 -24.33 15.84 -7.96
C LEU A 194 -25.40 16.91 -7.83
N LEU A 195 -25.02 18.14 -7.51
CA LEU A 195 -25.95 19.27 -7.42
C LEU A 195 -26.74 19.46 -8.71
N TRP A 196 -26.05 19.45 -9.85
CA TRP A 196 -26.70 19.55 -11.17
C TRP A 196 -27.65 18.37 -11.44
N HIS A 197 -27.22 17.13 -11.16
CA HIS A 197 -28.11 15.98 -11.36
C HIS A 197 -29.30 15.96 -10.41
N ILE A 198 -29.16 16.44 -9.17
CA ILE A 198 -30.27 16.59 -8.22
C ILE A 198 -31.29 17.58 -8.78
N PHE A 199 -30.83 18.73 -9.30
CA PHE A 199 -31.73 19.72 -9.91
C PHE A 199 -32.46 19.15 -11.13
N GLY A 200 -31.79 18.34 -11.96
CA GLY A 200 -32.42 17.65 -13.09
C GLY A 200 -33.43 16.58 -12.67
N ALA A 201 -33.15 15.81 -11.61
CA ALA A 201 -34.06 14.80 -11.07
C ALA A 201 -35.32 15.42 -10.44
N LEU A 202 -35.19 16.61 -9.86
CA LEU A 202 -36.30 17.36 -9.25
C LEU A 202 -37.04 18.28 -10.24
N MET A 203 -36.64 18.30 -11.51
CA MET A 203 -37.24 19.20 -12.51
C MET A 203 -38.76 18.98 -12.62
N ARG A 204 -39.51 20.08 -12.58
CA ARG A 204 -40.97 20.13 -12.78
C ARG A 204 -41.30 20.51 -14.21
N GLN A 205 -42.47 20.08 -14.68
CA GLN A 205 -43.02 20.53 -15.97
C GLN A 205 -43.24 22.05 -15.96
N GLU A 206 -42.98 22.69 -17.10
CA GLU A 206 -43.23 24.12 -17.28
C GLU A 206 -44.73 24.38 -17.32
N ASP A 207 -45.26 24.92 -16.22
CA ASP A 207 -46.57 25.53 -16.21
C ASP A 207 -46.34 27.01 -16.55
N GLY A 208 -46.99 27.54 -17.59
CA GLY A 208 -46.78 28.90 -18.13
C GLY A 208 -47.15 30.07 -17.19
N THR A 209 -47.03 29.88 -15.88
CA THR A 209 -47.39 30.78 -14.79
C THR A 209 -46.20 31.15 -13.89
N SER A 210 -44.96 31.10 -14.38
CA SER A 210 -43.81 31.57 -13.59
C SER A 210 -43.72 33.10 -13.56
N ALA A 211 -44.01 33.68 -12.40
CA ALA A 211 -43.76 35.09 -12.12
C ALA A 211 -42.27 35.44 -12.31
N VAL A 212 -41.99 36.62 -12.84
CA VAL A 212 -40.63 37.14 -13.08
C VAL A 212 -40.00 37.53 -11.73
N GLY A 213 -39.47 36.53 -11.02
CA GLY A 213 -38.67 36.72 -9.80
C GLY A 213 -37.17 36.85 -10.13
N VAL A 214 -36.42 37.53 -9.26
CA VAL A 214 -34.96 37.63 -9.35
C VAL A 214 -34.36 36.24 -9.18
N LEU A 215 -33.70 35.74 -10.24
CA LEU A 215 -33.04 34.44 -10.21
C LEU A 215 -31.81 34.50 -9.29
N GLY A 216 -31.75 33.60 -8.29
CA GLY A 216 -30.62 33.50 -7.38
C GLY A 216 -30.40 32.07 -6.92
N PHE A 217 -29.13 31.67 -6.76
CA PHE A 217 -28.75 30.32 -6.33
C PHE A 217 -29.46 29.88 -5.05
N ARG A 218 -29.57 30.80 -4.07
CA ARG A 218 -30.25 30.54 -2.79
C ARG A 218 -31.73 30.26 -2.98
N VAL A 219 -32.41 31.03 -3.85
CA VAL A 219 -33.85 30.85 -4.13
C VAL A 219 -34.09 29.47 -4.74
N CYS A 220 -33.29 29.09 -5.74
CA CYS A 220 -33.40 27.78 -6.37
C CYS A 220 -33.09 26.62 -5.41
N LEU A 221 -32.12 26.80 -4.50
CA LEU A 221 -31.78 25.79 -3.50
C LEU A 221 -32.88 25.65 -2.44
N GLU A 222 -33.44 26.76 -1.96
CA GLU A 222 -34.58 26.75 -1.03
C GLU A 222 -35.82 26.12 -1.65
N GLN A 223 -36.09 26.42 -2.93
CA GLN A 223 -37.19 25.80 -3.67
C GLN A 223 -37.00 24.29 -3.77
N ALA A 224 -35.81 23.83 -4.20
CA ALA A 224 -35.49 22.41 -4.27
C ALA A 224 -35.63 21.70 -2.92
N ALA A 225 -35.25 22.37 -1.81
CA ALA A 225 -35.28 21.81 -0.47
C ALA A 225 -36.68 21.76 0.16
N LYS A 226 -37.53 22.77 -0.09
CA LYS A 226 -38.87 22.89 0.51
C LYS A 226 -39.95 22.21 -0.33
N GLU A 227 -39.90 22.40 -1.65
CA GLU A 227 -40.97 21.97 -2.57
C GLU A 227 -40.67 20.62 -3.20
N HIS A 228 -39.44 20.09 -3.05
CA HIS A 228 -38.97 18.89 -3.74
C HIS A 228 -39.19 18.96 -5.27
N SER A 229 -39.19 20.18 -5.81
CA SER A 229 -39.38 20.44 -7.23
C SER A 229 -38.53 21.64 -7.66
N VAL A 230 -38.08 21.65 -8.91
CA VAL A 230 -37.21 22.68 -9.46
C VAL A 230 -37.78 23.19 -10.77
N GLU A 231 -37.93 24.50 -10.89
CA GLU A 231 -38.34 25.13 -12.15
C GLU A 231 -37.27 25.01 -13.24
N PRO A 232 -37.66 24.92 -14.53
CA PRO A 232 -36.71 24.84 -15.65
C PRO A 232 -35.66 25.95 -15.64
N LYS A 233 -36.02 27.18 -15.21
CA LYS A 233 -35.09 28.30 -15.10
C LYS A 233 -33.97 28.04 -14.08
N CYS A 234 -34.30 27.44 -12.94
CA CYS A 234 -33.32 27.07 -11.91
C CYS A 234 -32.41 25.94 -12.38
N PHE A 235 -32.92 25.00 -13.18
CA PHE A 235 -32.10 23.96 -13.81
C PHE A 235 -31.10 24.57 -14.80
N VAL A 236 -31.54 25.45 -15.69
CA VAL A 236 -30.66 26.13 -16.66
C VAL A 236 -29.58 26.94 -15.95
N PHE A 237 -29.93 27.61 -14.84
CA PHE A 237 -28.98 28.39 -14.05
C PHE A 237 -27.82 27.58 -13.47
N VAL A 238 -28.02 26.29 -13.16
CA VAL A 238 -26.97 25.43 -12.59
C VAL A 238 -26.16 24.66 -13.64
N ILE A 239 -26.46 24.77 -14.95
CA ILE A 239 -25.67 24.13 -16.02
C ILE A 239 -24.18 24.49 -15.98
N PRO A 240 -23.77 25.76 -15.76
CA PRO A 240 -22.35 26.10 -15.66
C PRO A 240 -21.63 25.35 -14.52
N MET A 241 -22.33 25.00 -13.44
CA MET A 241 -21.76 24.22 -12.35
C MET A 241 -21.38 22.81 -12.81
N ALA A 242 -22.15 22.20 -13.70
CA ALA A 242 -21.83 20.90 -14.30
C ALA A 242 -20.62 20.99 -15.25
N GLN A 243 -20.49 22.10 -15.98
CA GLN A 243 -19.30 22.37 -16.81
C GLN A 243 -18.04 22.51 -15.93
N TYR A 244 -18.13 23.29 -14.84
CA TYR A 244 -17.04 23.40 -13.87
C TYR A 244 -16.74 22.07 -13.19
N ALA A 245 -17.77 21.27 -12.88
CA ALA A 245 -17.60 19.94 -12.33
C ALA A 245 -16.73 19.06 -13.25
N LEU A 246 -16.96 19.08 -14.57
CA LEU A 246 -16.15 18.34 -15.53
C LEU A 246 -14.72 18.87 -15.60
N VAL A 247 -14.53 20.19 -15.68
CA VAL A 247 -13.18 20.80 -15.72
C VAL A 247 -12.38 20.42 -14.48
N LEU A 248 -12.97 20.54 -13.28
CA LEU A 248 -12.34 20.13 -12.03
C LEU A 248 -12.05 18.63 -12.01
N GLY A 249 -12.93 17.80 -12.58
CA GLY A 249 -12.73 16.36 -12.73
C GLY A 249 -11.51 16.05 -13.60
N VAL A 250 -11.37 16.73 -14.75
CA VAL A 250 -10.20 16.61 -15.62
C VAL A 250 -8.93 17.07 -14.91
N LEU A 251 -8.95 18.18 -14.19
CA LEU A 251 -7.77 18.68 -13.46
C LEU A 251 -7.35 17.78 -12.29
N SER A 252 -8.26 16.96 -11.77
CA SER A 252 -8.04 16.06 -10.64
C SER A 252 -7.96 14.58 -11.02
N PHE A 253 -7.94 14.24 -12.32
CA PHE A 253 -7.96 12.84 -12.79
C PHE A 253 -6.78 11.99 -12.29
N TRP A 254 -5.64 12.64 -12.02
CA TRP A 254 -4.41 12.01 -11.52
C TRP A 254 -4.45 11.75 -10.02
N TRP A 255 -5.38 12.37 -9.29
CA TRP A 255 -5.46 12.28 -7.85
C TRP A 255 -5.92 10.88 -7.42
N ASN A 256 -5.38 10.38 -6.31
CA ASN A 256 -5.91 9.20 -5.62
C ASN A 256 -5.74 9.36 -4.10
N TYR A 257 -6.62 8.74 -3.32
CA TYR A 257 -6.61 8.88 -1.85
C TYR A 257 -5.35 8.31 -1.19
N LYS A 258 -4.75 7.27 -1.78
CA LYS A 258 -3.49 6.64 -1.32
C LYS A 258 -2.24 7.47 -1.56
N LEU A 259 -2.33 8.52 -2.39
CA LEU A 259 -1.22 9.41 -2.68
C LEU A 259 -0.86 10.24 -1.44
N GLN A 260 -1.85 10.55 -0.59
CA GLN A 260 -1.59 11.19 0.71
C GLN A 260 -0.77 10.30 1.62
N ASP A 261 -1.10 9.01 1.72
CA ASP A 261 -0.32 8.02 2.49
C ASP A 261 1.12 7.95 1.95
N LYS A 262 1.28 7.99 0.62
CA LYS A 262 2.60 7.92 -0.02
C LYS A 262 3.46 9.16 0.23
N VAL A 263 2.87 10.36 0.15
CA VAL A 263 3.56 11.62 0.44
C VAL A 263 3.93 11.73 1.93
N ARG A 264 3.12 11.15 2.81
CA ARG A 264 3.37 11.07 4.27
C ARG A 264 4.42 10.02 4.66
N GLY A 265 5.04 9.35 3.69
CA GLY A 265 6.14 8.42 3.95
C GLY A 265 5.73 6.96 4.14
N SER A 266 4.49 6.58 3.78
CA SER A 266 4.13 5.16 3.71
C SER A 266 5.02 4.47 2.66
N GLY A 267 5.79 3.47 3.10
CA GLY A 267 6.46 2.52 2.23
C GLY A 267 5.45 1.75 1.35
N GLY A 268 5.96 0.99 0.38
CA GLY A 268 5.13 0.16 -0.52
C GLY A 268 5.00 0.70 -1.95
N ARG A 269 4.65 -0.18 -2.90
CA ARG A 269 4.44 0.18 -4.31
C ARG A 269 2.94 0.28 -4.59
N MET A 270 2.51 1.34 -5.30
CA MET A 270 1.13 1.42 -5.79
C MET A 270 0.95 0.38 -6.91
N VAL A 271 0.05 -0.57 -6.71
CA VAL A 271 -0.32 -1.58 -7.72
C VAL A 271 -1.69 -1.21 -8.29
N GLY A 272 -1.88 -1.38 -9.60
CA GLY A 272 -3.17 -1.13 -10.25
C GLY A 272 -3.45 0.33 -10.64
N LEU A 273 -2.44 1.22 -10.61
CA LEU A 273 -2.61 2.63 -11.00
C LEU A 273 -3.18 2.79 -12.41
N TRP A 274 -2.75 1.95 -13.36
CA TRP A 274 -3.26 1.98 -14.73
C TRP A 274 -4.74 1.60 -14.82
N SER A 275 -5.17 0.58 -14.07
CA SER A 275 -6.59 0.18 -14.00
C SER A 275 -7.44 1.30 -13.41
N TYR A 276 -6.94 1.97 -12.37
CA TYR A 276 -7.57 3.14 -11.77
C TYR A 276 -7.72 4.29 -12.78
N LEU A 277 -6.65 4.65 -13.50
CA LEU A 277 -6.69 5.74 -14.49
C LEU A 277 -7.66 5.44 -15.64
N ARG A 278 -7.74 4.18 -16.09
CA ARG A 278 -8.72 3.76 -17.11
C ARG A 278 -10.16 3.96 -16.61
N LEU A 279 -10.44 3.59 -15.36
CA LEU A 279 -11.75 3.80 -14.76
C LEU A 279 -12.08 5.28 -14.63
N GLN A 280 -11.14 6.11 -14.19
CA GLN A 280 -11.31 7.57 -14.11
C GLN A 280 -11.63 8.20 -15.48
N ILE A 281 -10.93 7.79 -16.54
CA ILE A 281 -11.22 8.26 -17.90
C ILE A 281 -12.64 7.84 -18.33
N LEU A 282 -13.05 6.61 -18.05
CA LEU A 282 -14.40 6.13 -18.36
C LEU A 282 -15.47 6.94 -17.61
N VAL A 283 -15.27 7.20 -16.31
CA VAL A 283 -16.18 8.02 -15.50
C VAL A 283 -16.29 9.43 -16.06
N LEU A 284 -15.16 10.07 -16.38
CA LEU A 284 -15.17 11.40 -16.99
C LEU A 284 -15.89 11.41 -18.35
N ALA A 285 -15.72 10.37 -19.16
CA ALA A 285 -16.44 10.23 -20.43
C ALA A 285 -17.96 10.09 -20.23
N VAL A 286 -18.40 9.27 -19.27
CA VAL A 286 -19.83 9.13 -18.92
C VAL A 286 -20.40 10.45 -18.39
N ARG A 287 -19.66 11.16 -17.55
CA ARG A 287 -20.08 12.49 -17.04
C ARG A 287 -20.16 13.51 -18.18
N ALA A 288 -19.20 13.52 -19.11
CA ALA A 288 -19.24 14.41 -20.28
C ALA A 288 -20.42 14.09 -21.22
N ALA A 289 -20.69 12.81 -21.48
CA ALA A 289 -21.85 12.37 -22.24
C ALA A 289 -23.16 12.80 -21.55
N SER A 290 -23.24 12.62 -20.23
CA SER A 290 -24.43 13.05 -19.46
C SER A 290 -24.66 14.55 -19.59
N LEU A 291 -23.62 15.39 -19.53
CA LEU A 291 -23.74 16.83 -19.75
C LEU A 291 -24.25 17.13 -21.16
N TRP A 292 -23.67 16.48 -22.18
CA TRP A 292 -24.06 16.70 -23.57
C TRP A 292 -25.53 16.39 -23.83
N TYR A 293 -26.01 15.24 -23.36
CA TYR A 293 -27.37 14.76 -23.64
C TYR A 293 -28.43 15.29 -22.68
N LEU A 294 -28.08 15.60 -21.43
CA LEU A 294 -29.04 15.98 -20.38
C LEU A 294 -29.03 17.48 -20.04
N GLN A 295 -28.29 18.32 -20.76
CA GLN A 295 -28.34 19.78 -20.57
C GLN A 295 -29.62 20.44 -21.15
N ASN A 296 -30.27 19.79 -22.12
CA ASN A 296 -31.43 20.35 -22.80
C ASN A 296 -32.74 19.80 -22.22
N VAL A 297 -33.66 20.69 -21.89
CA VAL A 297 -35.00 20.34 -21.38
C VAL A 297 -35.87 19.92 -22.56
N LEU A 298 -36.42 18.69 -22.52
CA LEU A 298 -37.38 18.23 -23.53
C LEU A 298 -38.81 18.64 -23.11
N PRO A 299 -39.57 19.36 -23.96
CA PRO A 299 -40.85 19.96 -23.60
C PRO A 299 -42.04 18.97 -23.52
N ILE A 300 -41.81 17.66 -23.49
CA ILE A 300 -42.86 16.63 -23.56
C ILE A 300 -42.87 15.81 -22.26
N LYS A 301 -44.06 15.58 -21.67
CA LYS A 301 -44.22 14.87 -20.38
C LYS A 301 -43.53 13.50 -20.33
N ASN A 302 -43.69 12.67 -21.37
CA ASN A 302 -43.01 11.37 -21.44
C ASN A 302 -41.47 11.51 -21.51
N ALA A 303 -40.99 12.60 -22.10
CA ALA A 303 -39.57 12.90 -22.14
C ALA A 303 -39.05 13.44 -20.80
N LEU A 304 -39.88 14.13 -20.02
CA LEU A 304 -39.53 14.63 -18.68
C LEU A 304 -39.31 13.47 -17.68
N GLU A 305 -40.15 12.44 -17.69
CA GLU A 305 -39.96 11.28 -16.80
C GLU A 305 -38.66 10.52 -17.12
N ILE A 306 -38.37 10.32 -18.41
CA ILE A 306 -37.10 9.72 -18.86
C ILE A 306 -35.91 10.60 -18.45
N PHE A 307 -36.04 11.92 -18.59
CA PHE A 307 -35.03 12.89 -18.21
C PHE A 307 -34.73 12.82 -16.70
N ARG A 308 -35.76 12.84 -15.84
CA ARG A 308 -35.61 12.71 -14.38
C ARG A 308 -35.00 11.37 -13.99
N ALA A 309 -35.41 10.30 -14.64
CA ALA A 309 -34.84 8.96 -14.44
C ALA A 309 -33.35 8.91 -14.82
N ALA A 310 -32.97 9.51 -15.96
CA ALA A 310 -31.58 9.57 -16.40
C ALA A 310 -30.70 10.37 -15.42
N HIS A 311 -31.17 11.52 -14.93
CA HIS A 311 -30.48 12.27 -13.87
C HIS A 311 -30.37 11.48 -12.57
N SER A 312 -31.44 10.79 -12.15
CA SER A 312 -31.45 9.95 -10.95
C SER A 312 -30.45 8.80 -11.05
N PHE A 313 -30.39 8.15 -12.23
CA PHE A 313 -29.38 7.12 -12.51
C PHE A 313 -27.97 7.68 -12.38
N MET A 314 -27.70 8.87 -12.92
CA MET A 314 -26.38 9.49 -12.82
C MET A 314 -25.98 9.84 -11.37
N ILE A 315 -26.93 10.22 -10.50
CA ILE A 315 -26.66 10.41 -9.07
C ILE A 315 -26.14 9.10 -8.46
N VAL A 316 -26.85 7.99 -8.69
CA VAL A 316 -26.46 6.67 -8.18
C VAL A 316 -25.11 6.24 -8.76
N PHE A 317 -24.90 6.43 -10.06
CA PHE A 317 -23.63 6.14 -10.73
C PHE A 317 -22.46 6.90 -10.09
N ILE A 318 -22.58 8.21 -9.88
CA ILE A 318 -21.54 9.03 -9.26
C ILE A 318 -21.28 8.56 -7.83
N LEU A 319 -22.32 8.31 -7.02
CA LEU A 319 -22.15 7.84 -5.66
C LEU A 319 -21.48 6.46 -5.58
N LEU A 320 -21.76 5.55 -6.51
CA LEU A 320 -21.16 4.21 -6.51
C LEU A 320 -19.72 4.20 -7.02
N VAL A 321 -19.40 5.01 -8.04
CA VAL A 321 -18.11 4.93 -8.73
C VAL A 321 -17.10 5.96 -8.20
N ASP A 322 -17.54 7.15 -7.81
CA ASP A 322 -16.67 8.23 -7.30
C ASP A 322 -16.49 8.21 -5.78
N THR A 323 -17.24 7.37 -5.04
CA THR A 323 -16.91 7.16 -3.64
C THR A 323 -15.58 6.40 -3.53
N PRO A 324 -14.66 6.84 -2.67
CA PRO A 324 -13.38 6.17 -2.46
C PRO A 324 -13.61 4.81 -1.78
N SER A 325 -14.02 3.83 -2.57
CA SER A 325 -14.26 2.47 -2.14
C SER A 325 -12.91 1.80 -1.90
N PRO A 326 -12.61 1.31 -0.69
CA PRO A 326 -11.38 0.55 -0.42
C PRO A 326 -11.32 -0.78 -1.20
N LEU A 327 -12.43 -1.18 -1.84
CA LEU A 327 -12.57 -2.41 -2.63
C LEU A 327 -11.93 -2.34 -4.01
N LEU A 328 -11.76 -1.16 -4.61
CA LEU A 328 -11.31 -1.02 -6.01
C LEU A 328 -9.81 -0.77 -6.18
N ILE A 329 -9.08 -0.45 -5.11
CA ILE A 329 -7.65 -0.18 -5.18
C ILE A 329 -6.94 -1.12 -4.20
N GLY A 330 -6.28 -2.11 -4.80
CA GLY A 330 -5.61 -3.21 -4.13
C GLY A 330 -4.73 -2.79 -2.95
N LYS A 331 -4.68 -3.67 -1.97
CA LYS A 331 -3.87 -3.58 -0.76
C LYS A 331 -2.48 -3.01 -1.06
N LEU A 332 -2.06 -2.03 -0.26
CA LEU A 332 -0.66 -1.67 -0.13
C LEU A 332 0.10 -2.93 0.31
N HIS A 333 0.92 -3.48 -0.58
CA HIS A 333 1.89 -4.52 -0.28
C HIS A 333 3.28 -3.92 -0.08
#